data_AF-A0A8C6QFZ7-F1
#
_entry.id   AF-A0A8C6QFZ7-F1
#
_cell.length_a   1.000
_cell.length_b   1.000
_cell.length_c   1.000
_cell.angle_alpha   90.00
_cell.angle_beta   90.00
_cell.angle_gamma   90.00
#
_symmetry.space_group_name_H-M   'P 1'
#
loop_
_entity.id
_entity.type
_entity.pdbx_description
1 polymer ?
#
loop_
_entity_poly.entity_id
_entity_poly.type
_entity_poly.pdbx_seq_one_letter_code
_entity_poly.pdbx_strand_id
1 'polypeptide(L)'
;MEKNDAIDFKALEKELQAALAADEKYKRENAAKLRAVEQRVPSYEEFRLASKMKTHRLPPPHSCHEARKEKSPFQPGTSSEFYRDWRRHLRSGPERYQALLQLGGSKVGQLFQKDVGFGLLGELLVALADHVKPNDRTTVLVILHSLANTGRFTLNLSLLSHAERESCRRLFQKLQAMDTARPMQDCLSMEEQPGGTQGEEGLLQELLGLYGVD
;
A
#
# COMPACT_ATOMS: atom_id res chain seq x y z
N MET A 1 -20.22 -60.26 -12.71
CA MET A 1 -20.68 -60.75 -11.39
C MET A 1 -20.41 -59.66 -10.39
N GLU A 2 -21.48 -59.00 -9.97
CA GLU A 2 -21.51 -57.92 -9.00
C GLU A 2 -21.02 -58.45 -7.65
N LYS A 3 -19.98 -57.82 -7.10
CA LYS A 3 -19.48 -58.17 -5.76
C LYS A 3 -20.31 -57.37 -4.78
N ASN A 4 -21.12 -58.08 -4.01
CA ASN A 4 -21.89 -57.55 -2.89
C ASN A 4 -21.04 -56.56 -2.08
N ASP A 5 -21.43 -55.29 -2.08
CA ASP A 5 -21.03 -54.29 -1.11
C ASP A 5 -21.57 -54.75 0.26
N ALA A 6 -20.82 -55.65 0.89
CA ALA A 6 -21.10 -56.06 2.25
C ALA A 6 -20.83 -54.86 3.16
N ILE A 7 -21.90 -54.13 3.50
CA ILE A 7 -21.85 -52.99 4.41
C ILE A 7 -21.21 -53.45 5.72
N ASP A 8 -20.06 -52.87 6.06
CA ASP A 8 -19.38 -53.18 7.32
C ASP A 8 -20.08 -52.44 8.46
N PHE A 9 -21.03 -53.13 9.10
CA PHE A 9 -21.79 -52.60 10.23
C PHE A 9 -20.91 -52.16 11.40
N LYS A 10 -19.73 -52.77 11.58
CA LYS A 10 -18.79 -52.37 12.66
C LYS A 10 -18.09 -51.06 12.32
N ALA A 11 -17.77 -50.85 11.04
CA ALA A 11 -17.20 -49.58 10.58
C ALA A 11 -18.21 -48.44 10.73
N LEU A 12 -19.47 -48.66 10.34
CA LEU A 12 -20.55 -47.68 10.51
C LEU A 12 -20.85 -47.38 11.99
N GLU A 13 -20.88 -48.40 12.85
CA GLU A 13 -21.11 -48.21 14.29
C GLU A 13 -20.00 -47.34 14.91
N LYS A 14 -18.75 -47.57 14.52
CA LYS A 14 -17.61 -46.78 14.97
C LYS A 14 -17.68 -45.33 14.48
N GLU A 15 -18.10 -45.12 13.23
CA GLU A 15 -18.29 -43.77 12.67
C GLU A 15 -19.43 -43.02 13.38
N LEU A 16 -20.55 -43.69 13.65
CA LEU A 16 -21.67 -43.13 14.40
C LEU A 16 -21.26 -42.76 15.83
N GLN A 17 -20.54 -43.64 16.52
CA GLN A 17 -20.02 -43.34 17.86
C GLN A 17 -19.03 -42.17 17.85
N ALA A 18 -18.17 -42.08 16.84
CA ALA A 18 -17.26 -40.95 16.68
C ALA A 18 -18.00 -39.63 16.42
N ALA A 19 -19.04 -39.65 15.58
CA ALA A 19 -19.87 -38.49 15.31
C ALA A 19 -20.63 -38.01 16.56
N LEU A 20 -21.21 -38.94 17.33
CA LEU A 20 -21.88 -38.62 18.59
C LEU A 20 -20.93 -38.03 19.62
N ALA A 21 -19.71 -38.57 19.74
CA ALA A 21 -18.69 -38.03 20.65
C ALA A 21 -18.21 -36.63 20.22
N ALA A 22 -18.07 -36.39 18.91
CA ALA A 22 -17.72 -35.08 18.37
C ALA A 22 -18.82 -34.04 18.62
N ASP A 23 -20.08 -34.41 18.42
CA ASP A 23 -21.24 -33.56 18.69
C ASP A 23 -21.38 -33.24 20.19
N GLU A 24 -21.15 -34.22 21.07
CA GLU A 24 -21.17 -34.02 22.51
C GLU A 24 -20.05 -33.06 22.96
N LYS A 25 -18.86 -33.20 22.37
CA LYS A 25 -17.74 -32.27 22.59
C LYS A 25 -18.09 -30.86 22.11
N TYR A 26 -18.64 -30.72 20.91
CA TYR A 26 -19.08 -29.45 20.35
C TYR A 26 -20.16 -28.79 21.23
N LYS A 27 -21.14 -29.57 21.69
CA LYS A 27 -22.20 -29.09 22.60
C LYS A 27 -21.63 -28.60 23.92
N ARG A 28 -20.64 -29.28 24.51
CA ARG A 28 -19.97 -28.82 25.75
C ARG A 28 -19.21 -27.51 25.53
N GLU A 29 -18.49 -27.38 24.43
CA GLU A 29 -17.78 -26.15 24.07
C GLU A 29 -18.75 -24.98 23.81
N ASN A 30 -19.87 -25.23 23.13
CA ASN A 30 -20.88 -24.22 22.87
C ASN A 30 -21.67 -23.83 24.13
N ALA A 31 -21.93 -24.77 25.05
CA ALA A 31 -22.61 -24.48 26.31
C ALA A 31 -21.79 -23.54 27.22
N ALA A 32 -20.46 -23.57 27.13
CA ALA A 32 -19.59 -22.59 27.81
C ALA A 32 -19.64 -21.22 27.12
N LYS A 33 -19.68 -21.19 25.78
CA LYS A 33 -19.81 -19.95 25.00
C LYS A 33 -21.17 -19.26 25.23
N LEU A 34 -22.26 -20.03 25.26
CA LEU A 34 -23.60 -19.52 25.51
C LEU A 34 -23.75 -18.98 26.93
N ARG A 35 -23.24 -19.69 27.95
CA ARG A 35 -23.21 -19.19 29.34
C ARG A 35 -22.43 -17.89 29.50
N ALA A 36 -21.39 -17.68 28.69
CA ALA A 36 -20.59 -16.47 28.73
C ALA A 36 -21.25 -15.27 28.00
N VAL A 37 -22.09 -15.54 26.99
CA VAL A 37 -22.96 -14.53 26.36
C VAL A 37 -24.10 -14.13 27.30
N GLU A 38 -24.66 -15.11 28.03
CA GLU A 38 -25.77 -14.92 28.98
C GLU A 38 -25.37 -14.11 30.22
N GLN A 39 -24.09 -14.15 30.61
CA GLN A 39 -23.53 -13.35 31.71
C GLN A 39 -23.30 -11.86 31.37
N ARG A 40 -23.69 -11.38 30.17
CA ARG A 40 -23.61 -9.97 29.72
C ARG A 40 -22.41 -9.21 30.32
N VAL A 41 -21.20 -9.63 29.94
CA VAL A 41 -20.00 -8.83 30.21
C VAL A 41 -20.17 -7.46 29.50
N PRO A 42 -19.94 -6.31 30.17
CA PRO A 42 -20.44 -5.01 29.70
C PRO A 42 -19.78 -4.49 28.41
N SER A 43 -18.69 -5.12 27.97
CA SER A 43 -17.95 -4.73 26.77
C SER A 43 -17.25 -5.91 26.10
N TYR A 44 -17.34 -5.91 24.78
CA TYR A 44 -16.70 -6.86 23.84
C TYR A 44 -15.16 -6.92 23.98
N GLU A 45 -14.52 -5.89 24.54
CA GLU A 45 -13.07 -5.82 24.72
C GLU A 45 -12.52 -6.75 25.81
N GLU A 46 -13.26 -6.97 26.91
CA GLU A 46 -12.81 -7.85 28.00
C GLU A 46 -12.77 -9.32 27.58
N PHE A 47 -13.75 -9.75 26.79
CA PHE A 47 -13.83 -11.11 26.27
C PHE A 47 -12.70 -11.42 25.28
N ARG A 48 -12.30 -10.40 24.50
CA ARG A 48 -11.19 -10.48 23.55
C ARG A 48 -9.85 -10.63 24.27
N LEU A 49 -9.68 -10.03 25.45
CA LEU A 49 -8.48 -10.21 26.27
C LEU A 49 -8.38 -11.64 26.84
N ALA A 50 -9.47 -12.17 27.38
CA ALA A 50 -9.48 -13.51 27.99
C ALA A 50 -9.26 -14.64 26.96
N SER A 51 -9.78 -14.49 25.74
CA SER A 51 -9.61 -15.46 24.66
C SER A 51 -8.16 -15.60 24.15
N LYS A 52 -7.29 -14.61 24.41
CA LYS A 52 -5.87 -14.63 24.01
C LYS A 52 -4.95 -15.43 24.93
N MET A 53 -5.39 -15.80 26.13
CA MET A 53 -4.52 -16.44 27.13
C MET A 53 -4.52 -17.97 27.10
N LYS A 54 -5.44 -18.64 26.38
CA LYS A 54 -5.62 -20.10 26.48
C LYS A 54 -5.06 -20.94 25.31
N THR A 55 -4.39 -20.31 24.36
CA THR A 55 -3.67 -20.98 23.26
C THR A 55 -2.17 -20.73 23.38
N HIS A 56 -1.44 -21.63 24.03
CA HIS A 56 0.01 -21.68 23.90
C HIS A 56 0.39 -22.16 22.48
N ARG A 57 0.45 -21.23 21.52
CA ARG A 57 1.47 -21.10 20.45
C ARG A 57 1.20 -19.90 19.51
N LEU A 58 0.83 -18.75 20.07
CA LEU A 58 1.05 -17.48 19.37
C LEU A 58 1.83 -16.53 20.29
N PRO A 59 2.86 -15.82 19.77
CA PRO A 59 3.54 -14.81 20.56
C PRO A 59 2.58 -13.66 20.90
N PRO A 60 2.80 -12.98 22.05
CA PRO A 60 1.85 -12.04 22.65
C PRO A 60 1.61 -10.78 21.80
N PRO A 61 0.38 -10.21 21.81
CA PRO A 61 0.16 -8.83 21.41
C PRO A 61 0.64 -7.92 22.54
N HIS A 62 1.32 -6.82 22.20
CA HIS A 62 2.10 -5.98 23.12
C HIS A 62 3.48 -6.55 23.47
N SER A 63 4.24 -6.86 22.43
CA SER A 63 5.51 -6.17 22.27
C SER A 63 5.59 -5.69 20.83
N CYS A 64 5.06 -4.49 20.58
CA CYS A 64 5.57 -3.67 19.49
C CYS A 64 6.78 -2.90 20.04
N HIS A 65 7.70 -3.60 20.71
CA HIS A 65 9.07 -3.13 20.66
C HIS A 65 9.53 -3.40 19.26
N GLU A 66 9.67 -2.29 18.53
CA GLU A 66 10.67 -2.07 17.51
C GLU A 66 11.60 -3.27 17.31
N ALA A 67 11.11 -4.26 16.55
CA ALA A 67 12.03 -4.95 15.67
C ALA A 67 12.43 -3.85 14.70
N ARG A 68 13.61 -3.25 14.94
CA ARG A 68 14.42 -2.64 13.90
C ARG A 68 14.48 -3.68 12.77
N LYS A 69 13.50 -3.63 11.89
CA LYS A 69 13.55 -4.33 10.62
C LYS A 69 14.73 -3.64 9.95
N GLU A 70 15.83 -4.37 9.81
CA GLU A 70 16.76 -4.08 8.72
C GLU A 70 15.89 -3.72 7.52
N LYS A 71 16.06 -2.50 7.03
CA LYS A 71 15.25 -1.92 5.96
C LYS A 71 15.47 -2.76 4.70
N SER A 72 14.77 -3.89 4.59
CA SER A 72 14.60 -4.58 3.33
C SER A 72 13.98 -3.56 2.38
N PRO A 73 14.59 -3.30 1.23
CA PRO A 73 14.15 -2.23 0.33
C PRO A 73 12.69 -2.43 -0.05
N PHE A 74 11.94 -1.35 -0.13
CA PHE A 74 10.53 -1.38 -0.53
C PHE A 74 10.43 -1.84 -2.00
N GLN A 75 10.11 -3.12 -2.21
CA GLN A 75 10.08 -3.74 -3.55
C GLN A 75 8.81 -4.56 -3.77
N PRO A 76 7.64 -3.91 -3.94
CA PRO A 76 6.43 -4.61 -4.34
C PRO A 76 6.58 -5.24 -5.73
N GLY A 77 6.21 -6.51 -5.85
CA GLY A 77 6.17 -7.24 -7.10
C GLY A 77 4.90 -6.94 -7.91
N THR A 78 3.81 -6.61 -7.22
CA THR A 78 2.49 -6.35 -7.82
C THR A 78 1.83 -5.07 -7.25
N SER A 79 0.86 -4.52 -7.96
CA SER A 79 0.08 -3.34 -7.51
C SER A 79 -0.62 -3.61 -6.17
N SER A 80 -1.17 -4.80 -5.96
CA SER A 80 -1.84 -5.17 -4.71
C SER A 80 -0.89 -5.21 -3.51
N GLU A 81 0.35 -5.65 -3.72
CA GLU A 81 1.38 -5.62 -2.67
C GLU A 81 1.77 -4.18 -2.33
N PHE A 82 1.98 -3.34 -3.36
CA PHE A 82 2.20 -1.91 -3.15
C PHE A 82 1.06 -1.31 -2.31
N TYR A 83 -0.19 -1.57 -2.68
CA TYR A 83 -1.36 -1.06 -1.96
C TYR A 83 -1.40 -1.51 -0.50
N ARG A 84 -1.16 -2.79 -0.27
CA ARG A 84 -1.12 -3.36 1.08
C ARG A 84 -0.06 -2.66 1.92
N ASP A 85 1.12 -2.45 1.37
CA ASP A 85 2.23 -1.87 2.09
C ASP A 85 2.08 -0.35 2.27
N TRP A 86 1.53 0.35 1.27
CA TRP A 86 1.15 1.76 1.34
C TRP A 86 0.19 2.04 2.50
N ARG A 87 -0.78 1.14 2.72
CA ARG A 87 -1.78 1.28 3.80
C ARG A 87 -1.26 0.82 5.16
N ARG A 88 -0.44 -0.24 5.20
CA ARG A 88 -0.05 -0.89 6.48
C ARG A 88 1.28 -0.41 7.04
N HIS A 89 2.26 -0.18 6.17
CA HIS A 89 3.66 0.04 6.54
C HIS A 89 4.11 1.49 6.33
N LEU A 90 3.60 2.19 5.31
CA LEU A 90 3.96 3.58 5.01
C LEU A 90 3.00 4.56 5.70
N ARG A 91 3.27 4.83 6.98
CA ARG A 91 2.39 5.64 7.85
C ARG A 91 2.73 7.12 7.82
N SER A 92 3.98 7.49 7.58
CA SER A 92 4.41 8.89 7.53
C SER A 92 4.58 9.39 6.09
N GLY A 93 4.42 10.70 5.89
CA GLY A 93 4.65 11.37 4.60
C GLY A 93 6.09 11.17 4.06
N PRO A 94 7.16 11.36 4.87
CA PRO A 94 8.53 11.18 4.40
C PRO A 94 8.85 9.73 4.00
N GLU A 95 8.28 8.74 4.69
CA GLU A 95 8.42 7.33 4.31
C GLU A 95 7.76 7.04 2.97
N ARG A 96 6.54 7.56 2.76
CA ARG A 96 5.81 7.45 1.48
C ARG A 96 6.62 8.06 0.34
N TYR A 97 7.18 9.25 0.57
CA TYR A 97 8.04 9.93 -0.38
C TYR A 97 9.29 9.10 -0.72
N GLN A 98 10.03 8.65 0.30
CA GLN A 98 11.23 7.85 0.11
C GLN A 98 10.94 6.52 -0.61
N ALA A 99 9.81 5.88 -0.30
CA ALA A 99 9.37 4.65 -0.96
C ALA A 99 9.11 4.87 -2.46
N LEU A 100 8.52 6.01 -2.84
CA LEU A 100 8.32 6.37 -4.25
C LEU A 100 9.64 6.63 -4.97
N LEU A 101 10.59 7.31 -4.32
CA LEU A 101 11.92 7.51 -4.88
C LEU A 101 12.69 6.19 -5.05
N GLN A 102 12.58 5.26 -4.09
CA GLN A 102 13.20 3.94 -4.19
C GLN A 102 12.64 3.08 -5.33
N LEU A 103 11.33 3.20 -5.60
CA LEU A 103 10.70 2.54 -6.74
C LEU A 103 11.10 3.17 -8.07
N GLY A 104 11.12 4.51 -8.12
CA GLY A 104 11.34 5.28 -9.35
C GLY A 104 10.20 5.13 -10.36
N GLY A 105 10.24 5.91 -11.44
CA GLY A 105 9.15 5.92 -12.42
C GLY A 105 8.98 4.61 -13.18
N SER A 106 10.07 3.94 -13.57
CA SER A 106 10.01 2.69 -14.33
C SER A 106 9.20 1.60 -13.61
N LYS A 107 9.43 1.41 -12.30
CA LYS A 107 8.68 0.40 -11.53
C LYS A 107 7.26 0.86 -11.23
N VAL A 108 7.04 2.15 -10.95
CA VAL A 108 5.70 2.72 -10.76
C VAL A 108 4.82 2.51 -12.00
N GLY A 109 5.35 2.80 -13.19
CA GLY A 109 4.63 2.58 -14.45
C GLY A 109 4.31 1.10 -14.70
N GLN A 110 5.24 0.19 -14.39
CA GLN A 110 5.00 -1.26 -14.50
C GLN A 110 3.92 -1.74 -13.52
N LEU A 111 3.94 -1.27 -12.28
CA LEU A 111 2.97 -1.67 -11.25
C LEU A 111 1.56 -1.19 -11.59
N PHE A 112 1.42 0.03 -12.09
CA PHE A 112 0.12 0.67 -12.31
C PHE A 112 -0.29 0.79 -13.78
N GLN A 113 0.34 0.04 -14.68
CA GLN A 113 0.09 0.11 -16.12
C GLN A 113 -1.41 0.08 -16.46
N LYS A 114 -2.18 -0.76 -15.77
CA LYS A 114 -3.63 -0.90 -15.98
C LYS A 114 -4.44 0.18 -15.26
N ASP A 115 -4.10 0.48 -14.01
CA ASP A 115 -4.78 1.45 -13.17
C ASP A 115 -3.93 1.74 -11.92
N VAL A 116 -3.87 3.00 -11.51
CA VAL A 116 -3.33 3.39 -10.21
C VAL A 116 -4.32 3.02 -9.10
N GLY A 117 -5.61 2.99 -9.40
CA GLY A 117 -6.70 2.68 -8.47
C GLY A 117 -7.16 3.90 -7.65
N PHE A 118 -8.42 3.84 -7.20
CA PHE A 118 -9.14 4.98 -6.65
C PHE A 118 -8.47 5.59 -5.41
N GLY A 119 -8.28 6.91 -5.43
CA GLY A 119 -7.75 7.70 -4.32
C GLY A 119 -6.24 7.59 -4.10
N LEU A 120 -5.59 6.54 -4.61
CA LEU A 120 -4.14 6.42 -4.44
C LEU A 120 -3.38 7.52 -5.19
N LEU A 121 -3.79 7.87 -6.42
CA LEU A 121 -3.11 8.92 -7.20
C LEU A 121 -3.02 10.24 -6.41
N GLY A 122 -4.11 10.66 -5.77
CA GLY A 122 -4.13 11.86 -4.93
C GLY A 122 -3.15 11.75 -3.77
N GLU A 123 -3.14 10.63 -3.06
CA GLU A 123 -2.18 10.38 -1.98
C GLU A 123 -0.72 10.39 -2.44
N LEU A 124 -0.42 9.85 -3.63
CA LEU A 124 0.92 9.89 -4.22
C LEU A 124 1.33 11.34 -4.49
N LEU A 125 0.44 12.13 -5.10
CA LEU A 125 0.70 13.54 -5.44
C LEU A 125 0.92 14.40 -4.19
N VAL A 126 0.12 14.20 -3.14
CA VAL A 126 0.29 14.89 -1.85
C VAL A 126 1.64 14.53 -1.22
N ALA A 127 2.00 13.25 -1.18
CA ALA A 127 3.28 12.81 -0.61
C ALA A 127 4.48 13.38 -1.37
N LEU A 128 4.39 13.51 -2.70
CA LEU A 128 5.41 14.18 -3.52
C LEU A 128 5.43 15.69 -3.23
N ALA A 129 4.28 16.35 -3.20
CA ALA A 129 4.17 17.79 -2.96
C ALA A 129 4.77 18.24 -1.63
N ASP A 130 4.57 17.46 -0.57
CA ASP A 130 4.97 17.81 0.80
C ASP A 130 6.47 17.61 1.04
N HIS A 131 7.13 16.70 0.30
CA HIS A 131 8.50 16.27 0.60
C HIS A 131 9.51 16.40 -0.55
N VAL A 132 9.10 16.94 -1.71
CA VAL A 132 10.00 17.14 -2.86
C VAL A 132 11.24 17.97 -2.49
N LYS A 133 12.42 17.48 -2.93
CA LYS A 133 13.70 18.17 -2.80
C LYS A 133 14.30 18.46 -4.19
N PRO A 134 15.16 19.49 -4.32
CA PRO A 134 15.81 19.83 -5.60
C PRO A 134 16.62 18.68 -6.21
N ASN A 135 17.30 17.88 -5.38
CA ASN A 135 18.12 16.75 -5.83
C ASN A 135 17.29 15.61 -6.44
N ASP A 136 16.01 15.52 -6.08
CA ASP A 136 15.11 14.44 -6.50
C ASP A 136 14.24 14.85 -7.70
N ARG A 137 14.40 16.09 -8.21
CA ARG A 137 13.56 16.70 -9.25
C ARG A 137 13.37 15.78 -10.45
N THR A 138 14.46 15.31 -11.05
CA THR A 138 14.43 14.42 -12.22
C THR A 138 13.66 13.13 -11.93
N THR A 139 13.92 12.50 -10.79
CA THR A 139 13.23 11.26 -10.39
C THR A 139 11.73 11.49 -10.21
N VAL A 140 11.34 12.60 -9.57
CA VAL A 140 9.93 12.97 -9.38
C VAL A 140 9.24 13.21 -10.72
N LEU A 141 9.89 13.90 -11.66
CA LEU A 141 9.37 14.12 -13.01
C LEU A 141 9.13 12.79 -13.75
N VAL A 142 10.09 11.86 -13.69
CA VAL A 142 9.95 10.53 -14.32
C VAL A 142 8.82 9.71 -13.66
N ILE A 143 8.63 9.82 -12.34
CA ILE A 143 7.49 9.21 -11.63
C ILE A 143 6.16 9.80 -12.12
N LEU A 144 6.04 11.14 -12.18
CA LEU A 144 4.83 11.82 -12.66
C LEU A 144 4.50 11.42 -14.10
N HIS A 145 5.49 11.38 -14.99
CA HIS A 145 5.30 10.89 -16.35
C HIS A 145 4.85 9.43 -16.40
N SER A 146 5.39 8.58 -15.54
CA SER A 146 4.98 7.17 -15.45
C SER A 146 3.55 7.00 -14.93
N LEU A 147 3.10 7.89 -14.03
CA LEU A 147 1.72 7.91 -13.53
C LEU A 147 0.73 8.44 -14.58
N ALA A 148 1.13 9.45 -15.37
CA ALA A 148 0.33 10.02 -16.45
C ALA A 148 0.03 9.00 -17.56
N ASN A 149 0.98 8.09 -17.81
CA ASN A 149 0.87 7.03 -18.83
C ASN A 149 0.09 5.78 -18.37
N THR A 150 -0.63 5.84 -17.24
CA THR A 150 -1.45 4.72 -16.76
C THR A 150 -2.83 4.68 -17.42
N GLY A 151 -3.38 3.48 -17.63
CA GLY A 151 -4.59 3.29 -18.46
C GLY A 151 -5.87 3.98 -18.00
N ARG A 152 -5.92 4.53 -16.77
CA ARG A 152 -7.08 5.29 -16.24
C ARG A 152 -6.67 6.62 -15.63
N PHE A 153 -5.58 7.21 -16.09
CA PHE A 153 -5.06 8.45 -15.53
C PHE A 153 -6.09 9.59 -15.54
N THR A 154 -6.74 9.87 -16.68
CA THR A 154 -7.72 10.94 -16.81
C THR A 154 -8.91 10.79 -15.85
N LEU A 155 -9.37 9.56 -15.62
CA LEU A 155 -10.43 9.29 -14.64
C LEU A 155 -9.93 9.50 -13.21
N ASN A 156 -8.75 8.99 -12.86
CA ASN A 156 -8.19 9.22 -11.52
C ASN A 156 -7.93 10.72 -11.27
N LEU A 157 -7.56 11.49 -12.29
CA LEU A 157 -7.37 12.93 -12.22
C LEU A 157 -8.68 13.71 -12.04
N SER A 158 -9.77 13.28 -12.69
CA SER A 158 -11.09 13.90 -12.54
C SER A 158 -11.67 13.71 -11.14
N LEU A 159 -11.30 12.61 -10.48
CA LEU A 159 -11.74 12.22 -9.14
C LEU A 159 -10.92 12.85 -7.99
N LEU A 160 -9.84 13.59 -8.30
CA LEU A 160 -9.09 14.31 -7.28
C LEU A 160 -9.95 15.37 -6.59
N SER A 161 -9.89 15.39 -5.26
CA SER A 161 -10.47 16.45 -4.45
C SER A 161 -9.80 17.81 -4.71
N HIS A 162 -10.46 18.90 -4.32
CA HIS A 162 -9.89 20.23 -4.42
C HIS A 162 -8.54 20.36 -3.68
N ALA A 163 -8.42 19.75 -2.50
CA ALA A 163 -7.20 19.78 -1.70
C ALA A 163 -6.03 19.01 -2.38
N GLU A 164 -6.33 17.89 -3.03
CA GLU A 164 -5.33 17.12 -3.78
C GLU A 164 -4.90 17.85 -5.06
N ARG A 165 -5.84 18.49 -5.77
CA ARG A 165 -5.51 19.35 -6.92
C ARG A 165 -4.62 20.53 -6.52
N GLU A 166 -4.90 21.15 -5.38
CA GLU A 166 -4.06 22.23 -4.88
C GLU A 166 -2.66 21.74 -4.49
N SER A 167 -2.57 20.55 -3.91
CA SER A 167 -1.28 19.91 -3.63
C SER A 167 -0.50 19.59 -4.90
N CYS A 168 -1.19 19.14 -5.95
CA CYS A 168 -0.61 18.94 -7.28
C CYS A 168 -0.09 20.26 -7.86
N ARG A 169 -0.88 21.34 -7.83
CA ARG A 169 -0.43 22.68 -8.26
C ARG A 169 0.82 23.14 -7.52
N ARG A 170 0.83 23.03 -6.19
CA ARG A 170 2.00 23.35 -5.36
C ARG A 170 3.23 22.52 -5.72
N LEU A 171 3.06 21.24 -6.06
CA LEU A 171 4.16 20.39 -6.52
C LEU A 171 4.79 20.93 -7.80
N PHE A 172 3.97 21.22 -8.81
CA PHE A 172 4.45 21.76 -10.09
C PHE A 172 5.12 23.13 -9.94
N GLN A 173 4.56 24.03 -9.12
CA GLN A 173 5.20 25.32 -8.79
C GLN A 173 6.57 25.13 -8.14
N LYS A 174 6.72 24.19 -7.20
CA LYS A 174 8.01 23.87 -6.59
C LYS A 174 9.00 23.34 -7.63
N LEU A 175 8.55 22.46 -8.53
CA LEU A 175 9.41 21.89 -9.59
C LEU A 175 9.87 22.96 -10.60
N GLN A 176 9.02 23.94 -10.92
CA GLN A 176 9.39 25.10 -11.75
C GLN A 176 10.37 26.03 -11.01
N ALA A 177 10.14 26.32 -9.73
CA ALA A 177 11.00 27.20 -8.95
C ALA A 177 12.42 26.64 -8.79
N MET A 178 12.56 25.31 -8.76
CA MET A 178 13.85 24.62 -8.75
C MET A 178 14.64 24.79 -10.05
N ASP A 179 13.96 25.09 -11.16
CA ASP A 179 14.59 25.45 -12.44
C ASP A 179 15.07 26.90 -12.40
N THR A 180 14.18 27.80 -12.00
CA THR A 180 14.47 29.25 -11.94
C THR A 180 15.46 29.65 -10.85
N ALA A 181 15.82 28.73 -9.94
CA ALA A 181 16.86 28.92 -8.93
C ALA A 181 18.27 28.60 -9.46
N ARG A 182 18.42 28.10 -10.70
CA ARG A 182 19.70 27.95 -11.40
C ARG A 182 20.12 29.13 -12.31
N PRO A 183 19.98 30.42 -11.94
CA PRO A 183 20.72 31.47 -12.60
C PRO A 183 21.74 32.12 -11.66
N MET A 184 22.98 32.24 -12.15
CA MET A 184 24.11 33.04 -11.64
C MET A 184 25.14 32.35 -10.74
N GLN A 185 25.78 31.27 -11.22
CA GLN A 185 27.20 31.08 -10.90
C GLN A 185 27.96 30.26 -11.95
N ASP A 186 27.82 30.58 -13.24
CA ASP A 186 28.76 30.10 -14.27
C ASP A 186 28.91 31.16 -15.36
N CYS A 187 29.48 32.30 -14.99
CA CYS A 187 30.36 33.00 -15.92
C CYS A 187 31.72 32.34 -15.76
N LEU A 188 32.20 31.73 -16.83
CA LEU A 188 33.52 31.11 -17.03
C LEU A 188 33.60 29.62 -16.68
N SER A 189 33.26 28.76 -17.64
CA SER A 189 34.20 27.78 -18.22
C SER A 189 33.56 27.10 -19.42
N MET A 190 34.29 27.13 -20.54
CA MET A 190 34.02 26.31 -21.71
C MET A 190 34.18 24.84 -21.29
N GLU A 191 33.11 24.07 -21.37
CA GLU A 191 33.12 22.66 -21.80
C GLU A 191 31.67 22.21 -22.02
N GLU A 192 31.37 21.90 -23.28
CA GLU A 192 30.08 21.39 -23.72
C GLU A 192 29.79 20.02 -23.08
N GLN A 193 28.66 19.92 -22.39
CA GLN A 193 27.92 18.67 -22.21
C GLN A 193 26.46 18.94 -22.58
N PRO A 194 26.01 18.58 -23.79
CA PRO A 194 24.63 18.74 -24.20
C PRO A 194 23.83 17.50 -23.77
N GLY A 195 22.76 17.65 -23.00
CA GLY A 195 21.71 16.62 -23.00
C GLY A 195 20.79 16.47 -21.79
N GLY A 196 21.10 17.06 -20.62
CA GLY A 196 20.28 16.83 -19.42
C GLY A 196 19.10 17.78 -19.25
N THR A 197 19.36 19.09 -19.31
CA THR A 197 18.44 20.11 -18.76
C THR A 197 17.27 20.45 -19.69
N GLN A 198 17.50 20.50 -21.01
CA GLN A 198 16.42 20.79 -22.00
C GLN A 198 15.34 19.69 -22.04
N GLY A 199 15.71 18.43 -21.75
CA GLY A 199 14.75 17.33 -21.70
C GLY A 199 13.84 17.40 -20.47
N GLU A 200 14.37 17.87 -19.33
CA GLU A 200 13.60 18.02 -18.09
C GLU A 200 12.56 19.14 -18.18
N GLU A 201 12.93 20.28 -18.78
CA GLU A 201 12.02 21.41 -19.03
C GLU A 201 10.88 21.02 -19.96
N GLY A 202 11.19 20.36 -21.09
CA GLY A 202 10.18 19.88 -22.04
C GLY A 202 9.21 18.89 -21.40
N LEU A 203 9.74 17.96 -20.59
CA LEU A 203 8.93 16.98 -19.87
C LEU A 203 8.07 17.64 -18.78
N LEU A 204 8.58 18.66 -18.07
CA LEU A 204 7.77 19.42 -17.10
C LEU A 204 6.61 20.15 -17.79
N GLN A 205 6.85 20.77 -18.96
CA GLN A 205 5.82 21.47 -19.72
C GLN A 205 4.73 20.52 -20.23
N GLU A 206 5.12 19.33 -20.71
CA GLU A 206 4.19 18.27 -21.09
C GLU A 206 3.33 17.83 -19.90
N LEU A 207 3.96 17.62 -18.73
CA LEU A 207 3.25 17.20 -17.52
C LEU A 207 2.27 18.25 -17.00
N LEU A 208 2.59 19.54 -17.09
CA LEU A 208 1.64 20.61 -16.73
C LEU A 208 0.34 20.50 -17.53
N GLY A 209 0.46 20.27 -18.85
CA GLY A 209 -0.68 20.05 -19.73
C GLY A 209 -1.47 18.80 -19.39
N LEU A 210 -0.79 17.68 -19.12
CA LEU A 210 -1.44 16.40 -18.79
C LEU A 210 -2.19 16.44 -17.46
N TYR A 211 -1.63 17.11 -16.45
CA TYR A 211 -2.23 17.23 -15.13
C TYR A 211 -3.27 18.37 -15.03
N GLY A 212 -3.42 19.19 -16.08
CA GLY A 212 -4.37 20.32 -16.11
C GLY A 212 -4.05 21.36 -15.04
N VAL A 213 -2.76 21.56 -14.78
CA VAL A 213 -2.23 22.50 -13.80
C VAL A 213 -1.64 23.67 -14.58
N ASP A 214 -2.45 24.72 -14.75
CA ASP A 214 -2.01 26.07 -15.13
C ASP A 214 -1.67 26.89 -13.87
#